data_AF-A0A966R4K1-F1
#
_entry.id   AF-A0A966R4K1-F1
#
_cell.length_a   1.000
_cell.length_b   1.000
_cell.length_c   1.000
_cell.angle_alpha   90.00
_cell.angle_beta   90.00
_cell.angle_gamma   90.00
#
_symmetry.space_group_name_H-M   'P 1'
#
loop_
_entity.id
_entity.type
_entity.pdbx_description
1 polymer ?
#
loop_
_entity_poly.entity_id
_entity_poly.type
_entity_poly.pdbx_seq_one_letter_code
_entity_poly.pdbx_strand_id
1 'polypeptide(L)'
;MKIAYNDSEGLKILTPVIDIDIKIIADKDVPSGLYYKIISPLDLPSREFRSAWELEINESNADGIGLTKEEFDEKYPDYKGMAVQ
;
A
#
# COMPACT_ATOMS: atom_id res chain seq x y z
N MET A 1 -5.66 -10.20 0.07
CA MET A 1 -5.81 -8.76 0.38
C MET A 1 -5.05 -7.93 -0.67
N LYS A 2 -5.38 -6.66 -0.84
CA LYS A 2 -4.67 -5.71 -1.72
C LYS A 2 -4.32 -4.44 -0.96
N ILE A 3 -3.38 -3.67 -1.47
CA ILE A 3 -2.98 -2.38 -0.90
C ILE A 3 -3.43 -1.31 -1.88
N ALA A 4 -4.18 -0.33 -1.41
CA ALA A 4 -4.59 0.83 -2.16
C ALA A 4 -3.89 2.06 -1.61
N TYR A 5 -3.44 2.97 -2.48
CA TYR A 5 -2.88 4.27 -2.08
C TYR A 5 -3.18 5.32 -3.14
N ASN A 6 -3.30 6.58 -2.75
CA ASN A 6 -3.47 7.70 -3.68
C ASN A 6 -2.10 8.30 -3.99
N ASP A 7 -1.77 8.37 -5.27
CA ASP A 7 -0.61 9.08 -5.79
C ASP A 7 -1.06 10.29 -6.63
N SER A 8 -0.11 11.10 -7.10
CA SER A 8 -0.40 12.29 -7.94
C SER A 8 -1.20 11.96 -9.20
N GLU A 9 -1.14 10.73 -9.71
CA GLU A 9 -1.90 10.26 -10.88
C GLU A 9 -3.27 9.63 -10.55
N GLY A 10 -3.62 9.50 -9.26
CA GLY A 10 -4.87 8.89 -8.80
C GLY A 10 -4.67 7.63 -7.94
N LEU A 11 -5.71 6.81 -7.85
CA LEU A 11 -5.72 5.60 -7.02
C LEU A 11 -4.87 4.48 -7.65
N LYS A 12 -3.87 3.99 -6.91
CA LYS A 12 -3.00 2.87 -7.30
C LYS A 12 -3.28 1.68 -6.40
N ILE A 13 -3.28 0.47 -6.99
CA ILE A 13 -3.55 -0.79 -6.29
C ILE A 13 -2.36 -1.73 -6.44
N LEU A 14 -1.69 -2.04 -5.33
CA LEU A 14 -0.62 -3.04 -5.26
C LEU A 14 -1.22 -4.41 -4.92
N THR A 15 -0.71 -5.43 -5.60
CA THR A 15 -1.05 -6.82 -5.31
C THR A 15 0.23 -7.49 -4.79
N PRO A 16 0.28 -7.90 -3.52
CA PRO A 16 1.45 -8.58 -2.98
C PRO A 16 1.68 -9.89 -3.73
N VAL A 17 2.93 -10.15 -4.11
CA VAL A 17 3.35 -11.36 -4.86
C VAL A 17 3.90 -12.43 -3.91
N ILE A 18 4.32 -12.02 -2.71
CA ILE A 18 4.97 -12.85 -1.70
C ILE A 18 4.04 -13.09 -0.53
N ASP A 19 4.17 -14.26 0.11
CA ASP A 19 3.43 -14.65 1.32
C ASP A 19 4.09 -14.03 2.56
N ILE A 20 4.10 -12.69 2.59
CA ILE A 20 4.51 -11.89 3.74
C ILE A 20 3.29 -11.08 4.20
N ASP A 21 3.28 -10.67 5.46
CA ASP A 21 2.25 -9.78 5.97
C ASP A 21 2.08 -8.56 5.04
N ILE A 22 0.84 -8.34 4.60
CA ILE A 22 0.53 -7.30 3.61
C ILE A 22 0.85 -5.90 4.13
N LYS A 23 0.87 -5.69 5.44
CA LYS A 23 1.25 -4.42 6.05
C LYS A 23 2.74 -4.15 5.88
N ILE A 24 3.58 -5.18 6.00
CA ILE A 24 5.02 -5.07 5.73
C ILE A 24 5.23 -4.70 4.26
N ILE A 25 4.50 -5.35 3.35
CA ILE A 25 4.58 -5.04 1.92
C ILE A 25 4.09 -3.61 1.65
N ALA A 26 3.03 -3.16 2.30
CA ALA A 26 2.51 -1.81 2.16
C ALA A 26 3.50 -0.75 2.66
N ASP A 27 4.05 -0.95 3.86
CA ASP A 27 5.10 -0.08 4.41
C ASP A 27 6.34 0.01 3.48
N LYS A 28 6.60 -1.04 2.70
CA LYS A 28 7.76 -1.17 1.79
C LYS A 28 7.54 -0.64 0.37
N ASP A 29 6.39 -0.96 -0.22
CA ASP A 29 6.07 -0.72 -1.65
C ASP A 29 5.27 0.56 -1.87
N VAL A 30 4.63 1.10 -0.83
CA VAL A 30 3.96 2.39 -0.90
C VAL A 30 5.01 3.48 -0.75
N PRO A 31 5.06 4.48 -1.65
CA PRO A 31 6.00 5.58 -1.54
C PRO A 31 5.94 6.27 -0.18
N SER A 32 7.10 6.63 0.34
CA SER A 32 7.22 7.23 1.68
C SER A 32 6.34 8.47 1.82
N GLY A 33 5.55 8.52 2.89
CA GLY A 33 4.66 9.66 3.18
C GLY A 33 3.30 9.62 2.48
N LEU A 34 3.02 8.62 1.63
CA LEU A 34 1.67 8.38 1.13
C LEU A 34 0.90 7.44 2.07
N TYR A 35 -0.36 7.80 2.31
CA TYR A 35 -1.27 6.96 3.06
C TYR A 35 -1.73 5.77 2.21
N TYR A 36 -1.79 4.59 2.84
CA TYR A 36 -2.32 3.39 2.20
C TYR A 36 -3.45 2.77 3.02
N LYS A 37 -4.27 1.99 2.32
CA LYS A 37 -5.37 1.21 2.89
C LYS A 37 -5.30 -0.23 2.41
N ILE A 38 -5.46 -1.16 3.33
CA ILE A 38 -5.53 -2.60 3.04
C ILE A 38 -6.99 -2.92 2.76
N ILE A 39 -7.28 -3.37 1.54
CA ILE A 39 -8.62 -3.65 1.06
C ILE A 39 -8.78 -5.14 0.71
N SER A 40 -10.00 -5.65 0.84
CA SER A 40 -10.31 -6.99 0.32
C SER A 40 -10.41 -6.92 -1.20
N PRO A 41 -10.01 -7.96 -1.95
CA PRO A 41 -10.31 -8.04 -3.38
C PRO A 41 -11.81 -8.01 -3.69
N LEU A 42 -12.66 -8.29 -2.70
CA LEU A 42 -14.12 -8.20 -2.79
C LEU A 42 -14.63 -6.75 -2.78
N ASP A 43 -13.87 -5.82 -2.20
CA ASP A 43 -14.21 -4.38 -2.22
C ASP A 43 -13.91 -3.73 -3.57
N LEU A 44 -13.14 -4.42 -4.44
CA LEU A 44 -12.83 -3.91 -5.77
C LEU A 44 -14.07 -3.99 -6.66
N PRO A 45 -14.44 -2.91 -7.35
CA PRO A 45 -15.51 -2.98 -8.32
C PRO A 45 -15.14 -3.91 -9.48
N SER A 46 -16.17 -4.35 -10.20
CA SER A 46 -16.01 -5.12 -11.44
C SER A 46 -15.02 -4.44 -12.38
N ARG A 47 -14.29 -5.24 -13.15
CA ARG A 47 -13.15 -4.80 -13.97
C ARG A 47 -13.50 -3.63 -14.91
N GLU A 48 -14.74 -3.58 -15.38
CA GLU A 48 -15.26 -2.54 -16.29
C GLU A 48 -15.42 -1.17 -15.61
N PHE A 49 -15.59 -1.13 -14.28
CA PHE A 49 -15.75 0.11 -13.51
C PHE A 49 -14.49 0.51 -12.73
N ARG A 50 -13.42 -0.31 -12.77
CA ARG A 50 -12.18 0.00 -12.03
C ARG A 50 -11.54 1.32 -12.46
N SER A 51 -11.67 1.71 -13.72
CA SER A 51 -11.12 2.97 -14.23
C SER A 51 -11.79 4.22 -13.66
N ALA A 52 -13.03 4.09 -13.15
CA ALA A 52 -13.77 5.17 -12.51
C ALA A 52 -13.86 4.98 -11.00
N TRP A 53 -13.07 4.06 -10.44
CA TRP A 53 -13.09 3.81 -9.01
C TRP A 53 -12.17 4.78 -8.29
N GLU A 54 -12.80 5.62 -7.47
CA GLU A 54 -12.09 6.57 -6.63
C GLU A 54 -12.25 6.13 -5.17
N LEU A 55 -11.12 6.06 -4.48
CA LEU A 55 -11.04 5.80 -3.05
C LEU A 55 -10.12 6.88 -2.50
N GLU A 56 -10.67 7.76 -1.67
CA GLU A 56 -9.88 8.79 -1.00
C GLU A 56 -9.29 8.20 0.28
N ILE A 57 -7.96 8.13 0.33
CA ILE A 57 -7.21 7.60 1.46
C ILE A 57 -6.53 8.78 2.16
N ASN A 58 -6.87 8.95 3.43
CA ASN A 58 -6.38 10.03 4.26
C ASN A 58 -6.02 9.51 5.66
N GLU A 59 -5.42 10.37 6.48
CA GLU A 59 -4.97 10.01 7.84
C GLU A 59 -6.07 9.37 8.71
N SER A 60 -7.33 9.72 8.49
CA SER A 60 -8.46 9.24 9.30
C SER A 60 -8.93 7.84 8.90
N ASN A 61 -8.60 7.38 7.69
CA ASN A 61 -9.10 6.12 7.14
C ASN A 61 -8.01 5.14 6.67
N ALA A 62 -6.75 5.56 6.71
CA ALA A 62 -5.59 4.77 6.30
C ALA A 62 -5.24 3.70 7.34
N ASP A 63 -4.70 2.58 6.84
CA ASP A 63 -4.14 1.51 7.69
C ASP A 63 -2.67 1.77 8.04
N GLY A 64 -2.00 2.65 7.29
CA GLY A 64 -0.63 3.07 7.52
C GLY A 64 -0.13 4.10 6.50
N ILE A 65 1.16 4.42 6.62
CA ILE A 65 1.89 5.28 5.69
C ILE A 65 3.06 4.51 5.10
N GLY A 66 3.38 4.74 3.83
CA GLY A 66 4.61 4.24 3.23
C GLY A 66 5.81 4.74 4.02
N LEU A 67 6.79 3.87 4.26
CA LEU A 67 7.98 4.17 5.04
C LEU A 67 9.17 4.42 4.12
N THR A 68 10.10 5.25 4.57
CA THR A 68 11.41 5.36 3.93
C THR A 68 12.22 4.08 4.17
N LYS A 69 13.31 3.87 3.39
CA LYS A 69 14.22 2.74 3.59
C LYS A 69 14.71 2.63 5.03
N GLU A 70 15.08 3.76 5.61
CA GLU A 70 15.65 3.86 6.95
C GLU A 70 14.60 3.49 8.01
N GLU A 71 13.39 4.04 7.90
CA GLU A 71 12.27 3.73 8.80
C GLU A 71 11.80 2.27 8.67
N PHE A 72 11.77 1.75 7.44
CA PHE A 72 11.43 0.36 7.19
C PHE A 72 12.46 -0.59 7.81
N ASP A 73 13.75 -0.34 7.60
CA ASP A 73 14.83 -1.14 8.18
C ASP A 73 14.87 -1.06 9.72
N GLU A 74 14.47 0.08 10.30
CA GLU A 74 14.37 0.24 11.76
C GLU A 74 13.16 -0.51 12.35
N LYS A 75 12.01 -0.44 11.68
CA LYS A 75 10.77 -1.10 12.12
C LYS A 75 10.78 -2.61 11.87
N TYR A 76 11.44 -3.04 10.79
CA TYR A 76 11.49 -4.43 10.32
C TYR A 76 12.94 -4.89 10.11
N PRO A 77 13.74 -5.01 11.18
CA PRO A 77 15.16 -5.37 11.08
C PRO A 77 15.40 -6.76 10.48
N ASP A 78 14.45 -7.70 10.63
CA ASP A 78 14.50 -9.03 10.00
C ASP A 78 14.35 -8.99 8.47
N TYR A 79 13.77 -7.91 7.93
CA TYR A 79 13.56 -7.69 6.50
C TYR A 79 14.55 -6.66 5.92
N LYS A 80 15.58 -6.32 6.71
CA LYS A 80 16.61 -5.36 6.33
C LYS A 80 17.34 -5.81 5.07
N GLY A 81 17.45 -4.89 4.10
CA GLY A 81 18.07 -5.16 2.81
C GLY A 81 17.10 -5.52 1.68
N MET A 82 15.79 -5.60 1.97
CA MET A 82 14.80 -5.59 0.90
C MET A 82 14.84 -4.26 0.12
N ALA A 83 14.54 -4.32 -1.18
CA ALA A 83 14.34 -3.12 -1.99
C ALA A 83 13.01 -2.48 -1.57
N VAL A 84 13.09 -1.23 -1.11
CA VAL A 84 11.94 -0.32 -0.93
C VAL A 84 11.77 0.50 -2.19
N GLN A 85 10.53 0.89 -2.48
CA GLN A 85 10.15 1.56 -3.72
C GLN A 85 10.27 3.08 -3.64
#